data_AF-A0A7C5JQ27-F1
#
_entry.id   AF-A0A7C5JQ27-F1
#
_cell.length_a   1.000
_cell.length_b   1.000
_cell.length_c   1.000
_cell.angle_alpha   90.00
_cell.angle_beta   90.00
_cell.angle_gamma   90.00
#
_symmetry.space_group_name_H-M   'P 1'
#
loop_
_entity.id
_entity.type
_entity.pdbx_description
1 polymer ?
#
loop_
_entity_poly.entity_id
_entity_poly.type
_entity_poly.pdbx_seq_one_letter_code
_entity_poly.pdbx_strand_id
1 'polypeptide(L)'
;KFANPMAIPRLQKIVVSMGIGDGHQEKTKFENAQKHLTQITGQKPLICKARKAVSNFKLRIGYNVGLKVTLRGKRMYEFLDRLVSLAIPRVKDFRGLNPSSFDGRGNYNMGLDEQSVFPEIDPADFAMTQGMNITFQTSADTDEVALSLLQLMGMPFRTEN
;
A
#
# COMPACT_ATOMS: atom_id res chain seq x y z
N LYS A 1 -13.03 -10.12 -25.13
CA LYS A 1 -14.37 -9.48 -25.08
C LYS A 1 -15.19 -10.15 -23.99
N PHE A 2 -15.72 -9.41 -23.03
CA PHE A 2 -16.60 -9.97 -22.00
C PHE A 2 -18.03 -10.05 -22.52
N ALA A 3 -18.71 -11.18 -22.29
CA ALA A 3 -20.10 -11.38 -22.73
C ALA A 3 -21.11 -10.62 -21.85
N ASN A 4 -20.73 -10.28 -20.61
CA ASN A 4 -21.58 -9.62 -19.62
C ASN A 4 -20.93 -8.32 -19.16
N PRO A 5 -21.63 -7.17 -19.18
CA PRO A 5 -21.14 -5.90 -18.62
C PRO A 5 -20.72 -6.02 -17.14
N MET A 6 -21.36 -6.89 -16.35
CA MET A 6 -21.02 -7.10 -14.95
C MET A 6 -19.72 -7.88 -14.74
N ALA A 7 -19.18 -8.51 -15.79
CA ALA A 7 -17.89 -9.20 -15.76
C ALA A 7 -16.70 -8.25 -16.02
N ILE A 8 -16.95 -6.95 -16.24
CA ILE A 8 -15.88 -5.98 -16.42
C ILE A 8 -15.09 -5.87 -15.10
N PRO A 9 -13.76 -6.04 -15.14
CA PRO A 9 -12.93 -5.97 -13.95
C PRO A 9 -12.96 -4.56 -13.36
N ARG A 10 -13.04 -4.48 -12.02
CA ARG A 10 -13.02 -3.23 -11.27
C ARG A 10 -12.10 -3.33 -10.07
N LEU A 11 -11.58 -2.18 -9.65
CA LEU A 11 -10.84 -2.08 -8.41
C LEU A 11 -11.82 -2.13 -7.23
N GLN A 12 -11.65 -3.10 -6.33
CA GLN A 12 -12.56 -3.33 -5.20
C GLN A 12 -12.15 -2.55 -3.95
N LYS A 13 -10.85 -2.59 -3.63
CA LYS A 13 -10.27 -1.87 -2.50
C LYS A 13 -8.75 -1.76 -2.68
N ILE A 14 -8.17 -0.78 -2.01
CA ILE A 14 -6.73 -0.70 -1.79
C ILE A 14 -6.47 -0.89 -0.30
N VAL A 15 -5.53 -1.75 0.05
CA VAL A 15 -5.08 -1.94 1.43
C VAL A 15 -3.66 -1.40 1.53
N VAL A 16 -3.47 -0.40 2.38
CA VAL A 16 -2.14 0.12 2.72
C VAL A 16 -1.79 -0.43 4.09
N SER A 17 -0.61 -1.02 4.21
CA SER A 17 -0.13 -1.61 5.46
C SER A 17 1.31 -1.23 5.73
N MET A 18 1.61 -0.99 7.01
CA MET A 18 2.96 -0.68 7.49
C MET A 18 3.29 -1.62 8.64
N GLY A 19 4.40 -2.33 8.53
CA GLY A 19 4.98 -3.12 9.61
C GLY A 19 5.94 -2.24 10.40
N ILE A 20 5.77 -2.13 11.71
CA ILE A 20 6.67 -1.36 12.57
C ILE A 20 7.38 -2.35 13.48
N GLY A 21 8.59 -2.75 13.06
CA GLY A 21 9.50 -3.51 13.92
C GLY A 21 9.79 -2.71 15.19
N ASP A 22 9.71 -3.34 16.35
CA ASP A 22 9.93 -2.73 17.67
C ASP A 22 8.90 -1.67 18.13
N GLY A 23 7.75 -1.54 17.46
CA GLY A 23 6.70 -0.58 17.82
C GLY A 23 6.10 -0.76 19.24
N HIS A 24 6.38 -1.87 19.93
CA HIS A 24 6.04 -2.04 21.35
C HIS A 24 6.97 -1.25 22.29
N GLN A 25 8.24 -1.06 21.92
CA GLN A 25 9.23 -0.40 22.77
C GLN A 25 9.09 1.12 22.70
N GLU A 26 8.80 1.67 21.51
CA GLU A 26 8.66 3.11 21.29
C GLU A 26 7.27 3.49 20.81
N LYS A 27 6.43 3.94 21.75
CA LYS A 27 5.07 4.43 21.48
C LYS A 27 5.06 5.64 20.55
N THR A 28 6.05 6.52 20.65
CA THR A 28 6.18 7.75 19.85
C THR A 28 6.32 7.44 18.36
N LYS A 29 7.14 6.45 17.99
CA LYS A 29 7.27 5.99 16.58
C LYS A 29 5.94 5.51 16.02
N PHE A 30 5.17 4.78 16.83
CA PHE A 30 3.88 4.26 16.43
C PHE A 30 2.85 5.38 16.21
N GLU A 31 2.82 6.38 17.09
CA GLU A 31 1.95 7.55 16.94
C GLU A 31 2.32 8.41 15.72
N ASN A 32 3.61 8.59 15.45
CA ASN A 32 4.06 9.34 14.27
C ASN A 32 3.70 8.60 12.98
N ALA A 33 3.97 7.30 12.89
CA ALA A 33 3.55 6.49 11.74
C ALA A 33 2.02 6.51 11.55
N GLN A 34 1.24 6.53 12.64
CA GLN A 34 -0.21 6.68 12.56
C GLN A 34 -0.62 8.03 11.97
N LYS A 35 0.03 9.13 12.38
CA LYS A 35 -0.23 10.47 11.84
C LYS A 35 0.12 10.52 10.35
N HIS A 36 1.29 10.03 9.94
CA HIS A 36 1.73 10.05 8.55
C HIS A 36 0.78 9.27 7.65
N LEU A 37 0.42 8.04 8.04
CA LEU A 37 -0.49 7.23 7.24
C LEU A 37 -1.91 7.84 7.21
N THR A 38 -2.30 8.56 8.27
CA THR A 38 -3.56 9.34 8.27
C THR A 38 -3.48 10.52 7.30
N GLN A 39 -2.37 11.24 7.22
CA GLN A 39 -2.18 12.34 6.26
C GLN A 39 -2.19 11.82 4.82
N ILE A 40 -1.46 10.75 4.56
CA ILE A 40 -1.38 10.13 3.22
C ILE A 40 -2.76 9.63 2.78
N THR A 41 -3.44 8.82 3.59
CA THR A 41 -4.69 8.16 3.18
C THR A 41 -5.96 8.98 3.50
N GLY A 42 -5.80 10.08 4.23
CA GLY A 42 -6.88 10.85 4.87
C GLY A 42 -7.64 10.08 5.95
N GLN A 43 -7.29 8.81 6.23
CA GLN A 43 -8.09 7.88 7.04
C GLN A 43 -7.28 7.43 8.25
N LYS A 44 -7.89 7.48 9.44
CA LYS A 44 -7.25 6.94 10.64
C LYS A 44 -7.00 5.43 10.48
N PRO A 45 -5.74 4.95 10.60
CA PRO A 45 -5.43 3.54 10.47
C PRO A 45 -5.90 2.72 11.66
N LEU A 46 -6.16 1.45 11.36
CA LEU A 46 -6.35 0.42 12.36
C LEU A 46 -4.99 -0.05 12.88
N ILE A 47 -4.90 -0.17 14.21
CA ILE A 47 -3.75 -0.74 14.92
C ILE A 47 -3.84 -2.28 14.86
N CYS A 48 -2.86 -2.91 14.23
CA CYS A 48 -2.74 -4.36 14.18
C CYS A 48 -2.04 -4.89 15.43
N LYS A 49 -2.74 -5.71 16.21
CA LYS A 49 -2.21 -6.38 17.39
C LYS A 49 -1.69 -7.78 17.06
N ALA A 50 -0.63 -8.22 17.75
CA ALA A 50 -0.09 -9.57 17.66
C ALA A 50 -1.13 -10.60 18.14
N ARG A 51 -1.40 -11.62 17.31
CA ARG A 51 -2.31 -12.74 17.64
C ARG A 51 -1.61 -13.89 18.34
N LYS A 52 -0.31 -14.08 18.10
CA LYS A 52 0.51 -15.15 18.67
C LYS A 52 1.74 -14.54 19.34
N ALA A 53 2.18 -15.16 20.43
CA ALA A 53 3.46 -14.85 21.03
C ALA A 53 4.56 -15.60 20.28
N VAL A 54 5.64 -14.91 19.92
CA VAL A 54 6.79 -15.50 19.23
C VAL A 54 8.06 -14.93 19.86
N SER A 55 8.81 -15.79 20.55
CA SER A 55 9.98 -15.39 21.34
C SER A 55 11.11 -14.80 20.49
N ASN A 56 11.35 -15.33 19.28
CA ASN A 56 12.38 -14.82 18.37
C ASN A 56 12.17 -13.35 17.98
N PHE A 57 10.91 -12.91 17.86
CA PHE A 57 10.57 -11.52 17.57
C PHE A 57 10.28 -10.69 18.83
N LYS A 58 10.49 -11.26 20.03
CA LYS A 58 10.18 -10.64 21.33
C LYS A 58 8.72 -10.16 21.43
N LEU A 59 7.80 -10.82 20.73
CA LEU A 59 6.38 -10.43 20.66
C LEU A 59 5.53 -11.22 21.65
N ARG A 60 4.66 -10.52 22.37
CA ARG A 60 3.58 -11.10 23.18
C ARG A 60 2.22 -10.79 22.56
N ILE A 61 1.21 -11.61 22.91
CA ILE A 61 -0.17 -11.42 22.45
C ILE A 61 -0.66 -10.03 22.88
N GLY A 62 -1.29 -9.31 21.96
CA GLY A 62 -1.86 -7.97 22.22
C GLY A 62 -0.90 -6.80 21.98
N TYR A 63 0.38 -7.04 21.70
CA TYR A 63 1.33 -5.98 21.35
C TYR A 63 0.99 -5.35 20.00
N ASN A 64 1.23 -4.05 19.86
CA ASN A 64 1.05 -3.33 18.59
C ASN A 64 2.21 -3.69 17.66
N VAL A 65 1.90 -4.17 16.45
CA VAL A 65 2.90 -4.66 15.47
C VAL A 65 2.90 -3.81 14.20
N GLY A 66 1.77 -3.20 13.85
CA GLY A 66 1.69 -2.42 12.62
C GLY A 66 0.39 -1.66 12.48
N LEU A 67 0.28 -0.99 11.35
CA LEU A 67 -0.86 -0.15 10.97
C LEU A 67 -1.42 -0.65 9.65
N LYS A 68 -2.74 -0.58 9.50
CA LYS A 68 -3.37 -0.81 8.19
C LYS A 68 -4.55 0.12 7.95
N VAL A 69 -4.73 0.49 6.70
CA VAL A 69 -5.93 1.18 6.19
C VAL A 69 -6.48 0.38 5.03
N THR A 70 -7.81 0.34 4.93
CA THR A 70 -8.49 -0.16 3.75
C THR A 70 -9.31 0.97 3.14
N LEU A 71 -8.92 1.38 1.94
CA LEU A 71 -9.58 2.42 1.15
C LEU A 71 -10.58 1.78 0.19
N ARG A 72 -11.77 2.36 0.13
CA ARG A 72 -12.87 1.94 -0.76
C ARG A 72 -13.58 3.17 -1.33
N GLY A 73 -14.29 2.97 -2.44
CA GLY A 73 -15.08 4.02 -3.08
C GLY A 73 -14.21 5.19 -3.56
N LYS A 74 -14.66 6.43 -3.36
CA LYS A 74 -13.98 7.63 -3.88
C LYS A 74 -12.55 7.79 -3.35
N ARG A 75 -12.34 7.54 -2.06
CA ARG A 75 -11.03 7.68 -1.39
C ARG A 75 -9.96 6.76 -1.96
N MET A 76 -10.38 5.60 -2.45
CA MET A 76 -9.49 4.64 -3.11
C MET A 76 -8.98 5.19 -4.43
N TYR A 77 -9.86 5.75 -5.26
CA TYR A 77 -9.48 6.34 -6.54
C TYR A 77 -8.64 7.61 -6.35
N GLU A 78 -8.96 8.44 -5.36
CA GLU A 78 -8.16 9.62 -5.02
C GLU A 78 -6.74 9.24 -4.55
N PHE A 79 -6.62 8.20 -3.72
CA PHE A 79 -5.31 7.68 -3.32
C PHE A 79 -4.53 7.09 -4.50
N LEU A 80 -5.20 6.35 -5.40
CA LEU A 80 -4.58 5.81 -6.60
C LEU A 80 -4.04 6.93 -7.50
N ASP A 81 -4.84 7.98 -7.74
CA ASP A 81 -4.44 9.13 -8.55
C ASP A 81 -3.25 9.86 -7.92
N ARG A 82 -3.28 10.15 -6.61
CA ARG A 82 -2.12 10.74 -5.91
C ARG A 82 -0.90 9.84 -5.96
N LEU A 83 -1.07 8.53 -5.85
CA LEU A 83 0.03 7.58 -5.93
C LEU A 83 0.70 7.58 -7.30
N VAL A 84 -0.09 7.55 -8.37
CA VAL A 84 0.41 7.53 -9.76
C VAL A 84 0.99 8.89 -10.16
N SER A 85 0.29 9.98 -9.86
CA SER A 85 0.62 11.32 -10.35
C SER A 85 1.68 12.03 -9.50
N LEU A 86 1.76 11.75 -8.20
CA LEU A 86 2.67 12.44 -7.27
C LEU A 86 3.74 11.53 -6.69
N ALA A 87 3.35 10.37 -6.14
CA ALA A 87 4.26 9.55 -5.34
C ALA A 87 5.25 8.75 -6.20
N ILE A 88 4.77 8.02 -7.22
CA ILE A 88 5.62 7.18 -8.07
C ILE A 88 6.75 7.96 -8.76
N PRO A 89 6.51 9.14 -9.39
CA PRO A 89 7.57 9.91 -10.03
C PRO A 89 8.67 10.40 -9.08
N ARG A 90 8.36 10.48 -7.77
CA ARG A 90 9.30 10.90 -6.73
C ARG A 90 10.11 9.74 -6.16
N VAL A 91 9.78 8.49 -6.51
CA VAL A 91 10.55 7.32 -6.08
C VAL A 91 11.94 7.40 -6.72
N LYS A 92 12.98 7.32 -5.89
CA LYS A 92 14.37 7.34 -6.35
C LYS A 92 14.63 6.12 -7.25
N ASP A 93 15.30 6.35 -8.38
CA ASP A 93 15.66 5.32 -9.36
C ASP A 93 14.45 4.50 -9.88
N PHE A 94 13.28 5.13 -10.03
CA PHE A 94 12.09 4.46 -10.52
C PHE A 94 12.24 3.99 -11.98
N ARG A 95 12.17 2.67 -12.19
CA ARG A 95 12.27 2.02 -13.52
C ARG A 95 10.94 1.44 -14.03
N GLY A 96 9.84 1.80 -13.40
CA GLY A 96 8.55 1.15 -13.61
C GLY A 96 8.25 0.10 -12.54
N LEU A 97 6.96 -0.11 -12.30
CA LEU A 97 6.44 -1.16 -11.42
C LEU A 97 6.65 -2.54 -12.05
N ASN A 98 6.98 -3.53 -11.21
CA ASN A 98 7.19 -4.90 -11.67
C ASN A 98 5.84 -5.53 -12.09
N PRO A 99 5.67 -5.95 -13.36
CA PRO A 99 4.46 -6.61 -13.83
C PRO A 99 4.29 -8.03 -13.27
N SER A 100 5.32 -8.61 -12.65
CA SER A 100 5.27 -9.96 -12.05
C SER A 100 4.82 -9.97 -10.59
N SER A 101 4.48 -8.82 -10.01
CA SER A 101 4.05 -8.73 -8.59
C SER A 101 2.55 -8.99 -8.37
N PHE A 102 1.90 -9.68 -9.31
CA PHE A 102 0.55 -10.19 -9.14
C PHE A 102 0.55 -11.53 -8.40
N ASP A 103 -0.58 -11.88 -7.80
CA ASP A 103 -0.75 -13.09 -6.97
C ASP A 103 -1.36 -14.29 -7.72
N GLY A 104 -1.50 -14.22 -9.05
CA GLY A 104 -2.15 -15.26 -9.86
C GLY A 104 -3.68 -15.18 -9.86
N ARG A 105 -4.27 -14.25 -9.11
CA ARG A 105 -5.72 -14.06 -8.96
C ARG A 105 -6.14 -12.61 -9.16
N GLY A 106 -5.37 -11.86 -9.95
CA GLY A 106 -5.68 -10.49 -10.33
C GLY A 106 -5.47 -9.46 -9.22
N ASN A 107 -4.79 -9.79 -8.12
CA ASN A 107 -4.42 -8.79 -7.11
C ASN A 107 -2.96 -8.39 -7.29
N TYR A 108 -2.71 -7.09 -7.19
CA TYR A 108 -1.37 -6.53 -7.35
C TYR A 108 -0.82 -6.06 -6.02
N ASN A 109 0.44 -6.37 -5.74
CA ASN A 109 1.15 -5.91 -4.55
C ASN A 109 2.39 -5.12 -4.93
N MET A 110 2.59 -3.98 -4.29
CA MET A 110 3.83 -3.22 -4.38
C MET A 110 4.31 -2.80 -3.00
N GLY A 111 5.64 -2.78 -2.83
CA GLY A 111 6.30 -2.18 -1.68
C GLY A 111 6.81 -0.79 -2.05
N LEU A 112 6.77 0.12 -1.08
CA LEU A 112 7.47 1.39 -1.09
C LEU A 112 8.43 1.39 0.10
N ASP A 113 9.71 1.62 -0.17
CA ASP A 113 10.74 1.61 0.87
C ASP A 113 10.64 2.85 1.78
N GLU A 114 10.17 3.98 1.22
CA GLU A 114 10.08 5.24 1.92
C GLU A 114 8.71 5.91 1.78
N GLN A 115 8.19 6.43 2.88
CA GLN A 115 6.98 7.27 2.92
C GLN A 115 7.22 8.73 2.48
N SER A 116 8.48 9.15 2.31
CA SER A 116 8.92 10.48 1.85
C SER A 116 8.46 10.84 0.44
N VAL A 117 8.05 9.83 -0.33
CA VAL A 117 7.54 9.99 -1.70
C VAL A 117 6.23 10.79 -1.76
N PHE A 118 5.47 10.81 -0.66
CA PHE A 118 4.23 11.57 -0.56
C PHE A 118 4.54 13.03 -0.17
N PRO A 119 4.12 14.03 -0.98
CA PRO A 119 4.37 15.45 -0.68
C PRO A 119 3.72 15.93 0.62
N GLU A 120 2.70 15.22 1.12
CA GLU A 120 1.99 15.56 2.35
C GLU A 120 2.81 15.32 3.62
N ILE A 121 3.92 14.57 3.52
CA ILE A 121 4.79 14.29 4.64
C ILE A 121 6.02 15.18 4.59
N ASP A 122 6.30 15.86 5.69
CA ASP A 122 7.52 16.65 5.85
C ASP A 122 8.73 15.73 6.09
N PRO A 123 9.76 15.76 5.23
CA PRO A 123 10.98 14.99 5.43
C PRO A 123 11.73 15.30 6.73
N ALA A 124 11.55 16.50 7.29
CA ALA A 124 12.21 16.91 8.52
C ALA A 124 11.59 16.27 9.77
N ASP A 125 10.38 15.73 9.68
CA ASP A 125 9.66 15.13 10.82
C ASP A 125 10.04 13.65 11.04
N PHE A 126 10.93 13.09 10.20
CA PHE A 126 11.36 11.70 10.30
C PHE A 126 12.52 11.50 11.29
N ALA A 127 12.26 10.73 12.34
CA ALA A 127 13.34 10.10 13.13
C ALA A 127 13.89 8.82 12.45
N MET A 128 13.08 8.16 11.61
CA MET A 128 13.44 6.91 10.91
C MET A 128 12.52 6.70 9.71
N THR A 129 13.09 6.33 8.56
CA THR A 129 12.35 5.99 7.35
C THR A 129 11.55 4.71 7.56
N GLN A 130 10.28 4.71 7.14
CA GLN A 130 9.39 3.56 7.22
C GLN A 130 8.82 3.25 5.85
N GLY A 131 8.88 1.97 5.49
CA GLY A 131 8.28 1.46 4.28
C GLY A 131 6.80 1.13 4.45
N MET A 132 6.10 0.96 3.33
CA MET A 132 4.70 0.55 3.29
C MET A 132 4.44 -0.43 2.15
N ASN A 133 3.51 -1.35 2.39
CA ASN A 133 3.02 -2.27 1.38
C ASN A 133 1.63 -1.85 0.96
N ILE A 134 1.41 -1.77 -0.35
CA ILE A 134 0.16 -1.38 -0.97
C ILE A 134 -0.35 -2.55 -1.81
N THR A 135 -1.53 -3.04 -1.42
CA THR A 135 -2.23 -4.13 -2.09
C THR A 135 -3.44 -3.59 -2.81
N PHE A 136 -3.48 -3.78 -4.12
CA PHE A 136 -4.62 -3.47 -4.98
C PHE A 136 -5.42 -4.74 -5.19
N GLN A 137 -6.63 -4.78 -4.63
CA GLN A 137 -7.54 -5.89 -4.84
C GLN A 137 -8.51 -5.54 -5.97
N THR A 138 -8.46 -6.32 -7.04
CA THR A 138 -9.37 -6.17 -8.19
C THR A 138 -10.43 -7.28 -8.17
N SER A 139 -11.40 -7.19 -9.08
CA SER A 139 -12.35 -8.28 -9.35
C SER A 139 -11.95 -9.13 -10.55
N ALA A 140 -10.74 -8.96 -11.09
CA ALA A 140 -10.28 -9.76 -12.21
C ALA A 140 -9.89 -11.17 -11.73
N ASP A 141 -10.20 -12.18 -12.55
CA ASP A 141 -9.84 -13.57 -12.23
C ASP A 141 -8.42 -13.93 -12.69
N THR A 142 -7.87 -13.16 -13.64
CA THR A 142 -6.53 -13.39 -14.21
C THR A 142 -5.66 -12.14 -14.12
N ASP A 143 -4.35 -12.37 -14.00
CA ASP A 143 -3.35 -11.31 -13.86
C ASP A 143 -3.26 -10.43 -15.11
N GLU A 144 -3.41 -11.00 -16.31
CA GLU A 144 -3.41 -10.25 -17.57
C GLU A 144 -4.51 -9.18 -17.62
N VAL A 145 -5.69 -9.53 -17.13
CA VAL A 145 -6.84 -8.63 -17.07
C VAL A 145 -6.63 -7.55 -16.00
N ALA A 146 -6.09 -7.92 -14.84
CA ALA A 146 -5.76 -6.97 -13.77
C ALA A 146 -4.65 -5.99 -14.18
N LEU A 147 -3.62 -6.48 -14.86
CA LEU A 147 -2.52 -5.69 -15.40
C LEU A 147 -3.03 -4.69 -16.42
N SER A 148 -3.87 -5.14 -17.36
CA SER A 148 -4.50 -4.27 -18.35
C SER A 148 -5.36 -3.18 -17.69
N LEU A 149 -6.12 -3.53 -16.64
CA LEU A 149 -6.93 -2.57 -15.88
C LEU A 149 -6.04 -1.50 -15.21
N LEU A 150 -4.99 -1.91 -14.52
CA LEU A 150 -4.10 -0.99 -13.80
C LEU A 150 -3.29 -0.11 -14.77
N GLN A 151 -2.85 -0.65 -15.90
CA GLN A 151 -2.21 0.11 -16.98
C GLN A 151 -3.12 1.21 -17.53
N LEU A 152 -4.39 0.87 -17.81
CA LEU A 152 -5.38 1.85 -18.27
C LEU A 152 -5.72 2.91 -17.21
N MET A 153 -5.55 2.59 -15.93
CA MET A 153 -5.65 3.54 -14.82
C MET A 153 -4.39 4.42 -14.64
N GLY A 154 -3.37 4.26 -15.49
CA GLY A 154 -2.17 5.07 -15.50
C GLY A 154 -1.01 4.51 -14.68
N MET A 155 -1.10 3.28 -14.15
CA MET A 155 0.03 2.69 -13.44
C MET A 155 1.23 2.45 -14.37
N PRO A 156 2.41 3.03 -14.06
CA PRO A 156 3.59 2.90 -14.90
C PRO A 156 4.29 1.56 -14.62
N PHE A 157 3.91 0.51 -15.35
CA PHE A 157 4.62 -0.76 -15.35
C PHE A 157 5.88 -0.68 -16.21
N ARG A 158 6.90 -1.43 -15.82
CA ARG A 158 8.11 -1.60 -16.62
C ARG A 158 7.76 -2.39 -17.88
N THR A 159 8.03 -1.81 -19.04
CA THR A 159 8.01 -2.54 -20.31
C THR A 159 9.26 -3.41 -20.37
N GLU A 160 9.09 -4.72 -20.45
CA GLU A 160 10.18 -5.62 -20.86
C GLU A 160 10.45 -5.39 -22.35
N ASN A 161 11.42 -4.52 -22.63
CA ASN A 161 12.14 -4.48 -23.91
C ASN A 161 13.56 -4.98 -23.66
#